data_AF-A0A7J5EJH1-F1
#
_entry.id   AF-A0A7J5EJH1-F1
#
_cell.length_a   1.000
_cell.length_b   1.000
_cell.length_c   1.000
_cell.angle_alpha   90.00
_cell.angle_beta   90.00
_cell.angle_gamma   90.00
#
_symmetry.space_group_name_H-M   'P 1'
#
loop_
_entity.id
_entity.type
_entity.pdbx_description
1 polymer ?
#
loop_
_entity_poly.entity_id
_entity_poly.type
_entity_poly.pdbx_seq_one_letter_code
_entity_poly.pdbx_strand_id
1 'polypeptide(L)' 'MRYRNRRHAGEVLARTLERYRDRDDVVVLALPRGGVPVAFEVARRI' A
#
# COMPACT_ATOMS: atom_id res chain seq x y z
N MET A 1 1.64 -13.80 -10.89
CA MET A 1 2.75 -13.40 -9.99
C MET A 1 2.34 -13.75 -8.56
N ARG A 2 3.19 -14.41 -7.77
CA ARG A 2 2.86 -14.81 -6.39
C ARG A 2 3.61 -13.92 -5.41
N TYR A 3 2.90 -13.26 -4.50
CA TYR A 3 3.52 -12.49 -3.41
C TYR A 3 3.87 -13.41 -2.23
N ARG A 4 4.97 -13.13 -1.53
CA ARG A 4 5.39 -13.89 -0.34
C ARG A 4 4.40 -13.77 0.81
N ASN A 5 3.87 -12.58 1.03
CA ASN A 5 2.88 -12.26 2.05
C ASN A 5 2.18 -10.93 1.70
N ARG A 6 1.26 -10.49 2.58
CA ARG A 6 0.52 -9.23 2.41
C ARG A 6 1.43 -7.99 2.46
N ARG A 7 2.49 -8.01 3.28
CA ARG A 7 3.45 -6.89 3.33
C ARG A 7 4.19 -6.75 2.01
N HIS A 8 4.72 -7.85 1.46
CA HIS A 8 5.37 -7.85 0.16
C HIS A 8 4.44 -7.38 -0.96
N ALA A 9 3.15 -7.77 -0.92
CA ALA A 9 2.16 -7.25 -1.86
C ALA A 9 1.98 -5.73 -1.71
N GLY A 10 1.93 -5.21 -0.48
CA GLY A 10 1.86 -3.79 -0.17
C GLY A 10 3.09 -3.00 -0.61
N GLU A 11 4.29 -3.50 -0.37
CA GLU A 11 5.54 -2.88 -0.84
C GLU A 11 5.60 -2.79 -2.38
N VAL A 12 5.15 -3.84 -3.08
CA VAL A 12 5.06 -3.83 -4.54
C VAL A 12 4.04 -2.81 -5.00
N LEU A 13 2.84 -2.79 -4.41
CA LEU A 13 1.78 -1.84 -4.74
C LEU A 13 2.22 -0.39 -4.47
N ALA A 14 2.87 -0.12 -3.34
CA ALA A 14 3.38 1.20 -2.99
C ALA A 14 4.35 1.74 -4.04
N ARG A 15 5.23 0.88 -4.61
CA ARG A 15 6.14 1.28 -5.70
C ARG A 15 5.40 1.64 -6.99
N THR A 16 4.25 1.04 -7.26
CA THR A 16 3.44 1.40 -8.43
C THR A 16 2.66 2.70 -8.25
N LEU A 17 2.46 3.13 -7.00
CA LEU A 17 1.72 4.33 -6.62
C LEU A 17 2.62 5.54 -6.33
N GLU A 18 3.91 5.50 -6.66
CA GLU A 18 4.86 6.59 -6.32
C GLU A 18 4.48 7.95 -6.89
N ARG A 19 3.67 8.00 -7.95
CA ARG A 19 3.12 9.26 -8.50
C ARG A 19 2.24 10.05 -7.53
N TYR A 20 1.77 9.41 -6.46
CA TYR A 20 0.97 10.02 -5.41
C TYR A 20 1.81 10.47 -4.20
N ARG A 21 3.13 10.24 -4.22
CA ARG A 21 4.01 10.65 -3.14
C ARG A 21 4.01 12.17 -2.97
N ASP A 22 4.16 12.61 -1.72
CA ASP A 22 4.28 14.02 -1.32
C ASP A 22 3.03 14.87 -1.62
N ARG A 23 1.89 14.21 -1.86
CA ARG A 23 0.59 14.87 -1.95
C ARG A 23 -0.08 14.89 -0.59
N ASP A 24 -0.64 16.03 -0.24
CA ASP A 24 -1.35 16.28 1.01
C ASP A 24 -2.83 15.82 0.98
N ASP A 25 -3.35 15.46 -0.20
CA ASP A 25 -4.75 15.09 -0.44
C ASP A 25 -5.01 13.57 -0.53
N VAL A 26 -4.03 12.74 -0.19
CA VAL A 26 -4.11 11.28 -0.38
C VAL A 26 -4.62 10.57 0.87
N VAL A 27 -5.65 9.74 0.70
CA VAL A 27 -6.21 8.88 1.75
C VAL A 27 -6.13 7.41 1.33
N VAL A 28 -5.52 6.58 2.16
CA VAL A 28 -5.44 5.12 1.94
C VAL A 28 -6.48 4.42 2.81
N LEU A 29 -7.48 3.79 2.18
CA LEU A 29 -8.52 3.03 2.87
C LEU A 29 -8.28 1.52 2.74
N ALA A 30 -8.40 0.81 3.86
CA ALA A 30 -8.21 -0.63 3.92
C ALA A 30 -9.53 -1.37 4.19
N LEU A 31 -9.76 -2.47 3.49
CA LEU A 31 -10.81 -3.42 3.87
C LEU A 31 -10.30 -4.35 4.99
N PRO A 32 -11.10 -4.60 6.05
CA PRO A 32 -10.70 -5.43 7.18
C PRO A 32 -10.26 -6.86 6.82
N ARG A 33 -9.52 -7.48 7.76
CA ARG A 33 -8.90 -8.82 7.71
C ARG A 33 -7.67 -8.92 6.82
N GLY A 34 -7.83 -8.63 5.53
CA GLY A 34 -6.79 -8.89 4.53
C GLY A 34 -6.11 -7.63 3.99
N GLY A 35 -6.84 -6.52 3.91
CA GLY A 35 -6.37 -5.29 3.27
C GLY A 35 -5.48 -4.44 4.18
N VAL A 36 -5.68 -4.50 5.49
CA VAL A 36 -4.97 -3.63 6.46
C VAL A 36 -3.44 -3.74 6.35
N PRO A 37 -2.82 -4.94 6.33
CA PRO A 37 -1.36 -5.02 6.21
C PRO A 37 -0.81 -4.60 4.83
N VAL A 38 -1.66 -4.55 3.80
CA VAL A 38 -1.28 -4.11 2.45
C VAL A 38 -1.34 -2.58 2.38
N ALA A 39 -2.48 -2.03 2.81
CA ALA A 39 -2.72 -0.59 2.87
C ALA A 39 -1.72 0.13 3.79
N PHE A 40 -1.31 -0.51 4.89
CA PHE A 40 -0.27 0.02 5.78
C PHE A 40 1.06 0.29 5.05
N GLU A 41 1.53 -0.67 4.25
CA GLU A 41 2.79 -0.50 3.49
C GLU A 41 2.68 0.58 2.40
N VAL A 42 1.48 0.71 1.82
CA VAL A 42 1.16 1.79 0.86
C VAL A 42 1.21 3.14 1.56
N ALA A 43 0.46 3.32 2.64
CA ALA A 43 0.37 4.57 3.41
C ALA A 43 1.71 5.01 4.02
N ARG A 44 2.61 4.07 4.34
CA ARG A 44 3.94 4.41 4.87
C ARG A 44 4.89 4.98 3.81
N ARG A 45 4.61 4.79 2.53
CA ARG A 45 5.57 5.07 1.44
C ARG A 45 5.12 6.16 0.46
N ILE A 46 3.84 6.50 0.44
CA ILE A 46 3.28 7.60 -0.36
C ILE A 46 3.04 8.82 0.53
#